data_AF-A0A4Y8I7D6-F1
#
_entry.id   AF-A0A4Y8I7D6-F1
#
_cell.length_a   1.000
_cell.length_b   1.000
_cell.length_c   1.000
_cell.angle_alpha   90.00
_cell.angle_beta   90.00
_cell.angle_gamma   90.00
#
_symmetry.space_group_name_H-M   'P 1'
#
loop_
_entity.id
_entity.type
_entity.pdbx_description
1 polymer ?
#
loop_
_entity_poly.entity_id
_entity_poly.type
_entity_poly.pdbx_seq_one_letter_code
_entity_poly.pdbx_strand_id
1 'polypeptide(L)' 'MTKKNIKDQCIERMASFKAPDLVEFVSALPKDASGKVIKISLRMLDKN' A
#
# COMPACT_ATOMS: atom_id res chain seq x y z
N MET A 1 12.49 8.00 2.46
CA MET A 1 11.64 7.53 1.34
C MET A 1 10.27 8.18 1.49
N THR A 2 9.72 8.78 0.43
CA THR A 2 8.43 9.50 0.49
C THR A 2 7.35 8.75 -0.30
N LYS A 3 6.06 9.04 -0.06
CA LYS A 3 4.94 8.46 -0.81
C LYS A 3 5.07 8.71 -2.31
N LYS A 4 5.45 9.94 -2.69
CA LYS A 4 5.72 10.33 -4.08
C LYS A 4 6.84 9.49 -4.68
N ASN A 5 7.96 9.32 -3.97
CA ASN A 5 9.09 8.54 -4.45
C ASN A 5 8.72 7.07 -4.73
N ILE A 6 7.85 6.45 -3.91
CA ILE A 6 7.32 5.11 -4.19
C ILE A 6 6.48 5.08 -5.47
N LYS A 7 5.57 6.04 -5.64
CA LYS A 7 4.71 6.11 -6.82
C LYS A 7 5.51 6.36 -8.11
N ASP A 8 6.48 7.27 -8.07
CA ASP A 8 7.39 7.55 -9.18
C ASP A 8 8.16 6.29 -9.59
N GLN A 9 8.73 5.57 -8.62
CA GLN A 9 9.44 4.30 -8.88
C GLN A 9 8.55 3.22 -9.50
N CYS A 10 7.29 3.15 -9.10
CA CYS A 10 6.33 2.26 -9.74
C CYS A 10 6.14 2.67 -11.20
N ILE A 11 5.77 3.93 -11.49
CA ILE A 11 5.50 4.41 -12.84
C ILE A 11 6.70 4.26 -13.78
N GLU A 12 7.93 4.43 -13.29
CA GLU A 12 9.15 4.21 -14.08
C GLU A 12 9.34 2.75 -14.52
N ARG A 13 8.82 1.78 -13.74
CA ARG A 13 9.08 0.35 -13.93
C ARG A 13 7.86 -0.44 -14.41
N MET A 14 6.67 0.15 -14.38
CA MET A 14 5.43 -0.48 -14.82
C MET A 14 4.49 0.54 -15.46
N ALA A 15 3.52 0.06 -16.25
CA ALA A 15 2.51 0.93 -16.83
C ALA A 15 1.79 1.74 -15.75
N SER A 16 1.55 3.03 -16.02
CA SER A 16 1.05 4.01 -15.05
C SER A 16 -0.25 3.58 -14.35
N PHE A 17 -1.15 2.89 -15.04
CA PHE A 17 -2.41 2.38 -14.47
C PHE A 17 -2.22 1.26 -13.43
N LYS A 18 -1.02 0.68 -13.32
CA LYS A 18 -0.67 -0.31 -12.29
C LYS A 18 -0.02 0.33 -11.07
N ALA A 19 0.36 1.60 -11.15
CA ALA A 19 0.89 2.32 -10.00
C ALA A 19 -0.24 2.52 -8.96
N PRO A 20 0.06 2.45 -7.66
CA PRO A 20 -0.96 2.57 -6.63
C PRO A 20 -1.54 3.99 -6.56
N ASP A 21 -2.84 4.08 -6.30
CA ASP A 21 -3.52 5.35 -6.05
C ASP A 21 -3.20 5.88 -4.65
N LEU A 22 -3.21 4.99 -3.65
CA LEU A 22 -2.91 5.28 -2.24
C LEU A 22 -1.60 4.61 -1.80
N VAL A 23 -0.75 5.36 -1.09
CA VAL A 23 0.45 4.85 -0.42
C VAL A 23 0.45 5.36 1.02
N GLU A 24 0.28 4.47 1.99
CA GLU A 24 0.34 4.79 3.42
C GLU A 24 1.46 4.05 4.13
N PHE A 25 2.18 4.76 4.99
CA PHE A 25 3.17 4.16 5.87
C PHE A 25 2.51 3.83 7.21
N VAL A 26 2.44 2.54 7.52
CA VAL A 26 1.88 2.01 8.77
C VAL A 26 3.01 1.43 9.62
N SER A 27 2.81 1.42 10.94
CA SER A 27 3.79 0.84 11.87
C SER A 27 3.93 -0.68 11.71
N ALA A 28 2.84 -1.35 11.35
CA ALA A 28 2.83 -2.79 11.08
C ALA A 28 1.68 -3.17 10.14
N LEU A 29 1.85 -4.28 9.42
CA LEU A 29 0.74 -4.89 8.68
C LEU A 29 -0.22 -5.58 9.65
N PRO A 30 -1.54 -5.42 9.49
CA PRO A 30 -2.52 -6.14 10.29
C PRO A 30 -2.42 -7.62 9.95
N LYS A 31 -2.19 -8.46 10.96
CA LYS A 31 -2.04 -9.90 10.82
C LYS A 31 -2.98 -10.62 11.77
N ASP A 32 -3.44 -11.81 11.38
CA ASP A 32 -4.16 -12.71 12.28
C ASP A 32 -3.18 -13.45 13.22
N ALA A 33 -3.72 -14.29 14.10
CA ALA A 33 -2.92 -15.07 15.06
C ALA A 33 -1.92 -16.04 14.39
N SER A 34 -2.14 -16.41 13.13
CA SER A 34 -1.22 -17.25 12.35
C SER A 34 -0.16 -16.43 11.59
N GLY A 35 -0.24 -15.09 11.66
CA GLY A 35 0.67 -14.17 10.99
C GLY A 35 0.26 -13.78 9.57
N LYS A 36 -0.92 -14.21 9.09
CA LYS A 36 -1.41 -13.88 7.75
C LYS A 36 -1.94 -12.46 7.70
N VAL A 37 -1.58 -11.72 6.64
CA VAL A 37 -2.04 -10.33 6.45
C VAL A 37 -3.55 -10.28 6.20
N ILE A 38 -4.24 -9.47 7.00
CA ILE A 38 -5.67 -9.25 6.91
C ILE A 38 -5.94 -8.13 5.89
N LYS A 39 -6.12 -8.52 4.63
CA LYS A 39 -6.31 -7.57 3.51
C LYS A 39 -7.56 -6.70 3.66
N ILE A 40 -8.62 -7.19 4.32
CA ILE A 40 -9.85 -6.40 4.50
C ILE A 40 -9.63 -5.18 5.39
N SER A 41 -8.82 -5.31 6.44
CA SER A 41 -8.43 -4.19 7.31
C SER A 41 -7.64 -3.13 6.52
N LEU A 42 -6.78 -3.55 5.59
CA LEU A 42 -6.03 -2.63 4.74
C LEU A 42 -6.92 -1.88 3.74
N ARG A 43 -7.98 -2.51 3.21
CA ARG A 43 -8.94 -1.84 2.30
C ARG A 43 -9.76 -0.75 2.98
N MET A 44 -9.88 -0.79 4.30
CA MET A 44 -10.61 0.22 5.06
C MET A 44 -9.76 1.48 5.33
N LEU A 45 -8.45 1.46 5.03
CA LEU A 45 -7.56 2.63 5.21
C LEU A 45 -7.89 3.78 4.25
N ASP A 46 -8.54 3.47 3.12
CA ASP A 46 -8.87 4.42 2.05
C ASP A 46 -10.16 5.21 2.31
N LYS A 47 -10.89 4.92 3.40
CA LYS A 47 -12.23 5.48 3.67
C LYS A 47 -12.27 6.80 4.46
N ASN A 48 -11.21 7.61 4.42
CA ASN A 48 -11.18 8.93 5.07
C ASN A 48 -11.30 10.06 4.06
#